data_AF-A0A087TW31-F1
#
_entry.id   AF-A0A087TW31-F1
#
_cell.length_a   1.000
_cell.length_b   1.000
_cell.length_c   1.000
_cell.angle_alpha   90.00
_cell.angle_beta   90.00
_cell.angle_gamma   90.00
#
_symmetry.space_group_name_H-M   'P 1'
#
loop_
_entity.id
_entity.type
_entity.pdbx_description
1 polymer ?
#
loop_
_entity_poly.entity_id
_entity_poly.type
_entity_poly.pdbx_seq_one_letter_code
_entity_poly.pdbx_strand_id
1 'polypeptide(L)'
;MSLKNSLLVLCMYVIGMWVFLSGYLLKRIVIHQNSTSDINIETEIKCHDITSLRDISKDFIKKLQVNSIKLNNKNYLKRFDRAVVIVIDALRYDFANSEKSGDDTLYYKNKMPIFKQVVEERPNHAVLLPLNVDPPTTTLQRLKGFTTGSLPTFIDISLNFASSEVTEDNIIRQIKMHNNHIAFMGDDTWENLFPDHFYRSFP
;
A
#
# COMPACT_ATOMS: atom_id res chain seq x y z
N MET A 1 45.93 -34.17 -2.25
CA MET A 1 44.50 -34.19 -1.86
C MET A 1 43.75 -34.93 -2.96
N SER A 2 43.13 -36.08 -2.65
CA SER A 2 42.57 -37.00 -3.66
C SER A 2 41.52 -36.31 -4.54
N LEU A 3 41.54 -36.55 -5.86
CA LEU A 3 40.58 -36.00 -6.84
C LEU A 3 39.12 -36.22 -6.41
N LYS A 4 38.85 -37.33 -5.72
CA LYS A 4 37.54 -37.67 -5.13
C LYS A 4 37.08 -36.66 -4.07
N ASN A 5 37.99 -36.12 -3.27
CA ASN A 5 37.67 -35.16 -2.23
C ASN A 5 37.36 -33.77 -2.83
N SER A 6 38.04 -33.42 -3.92
CA SER A 6 37.76 -32.16 -4.65
C SER A 6 36.40 -32.20 -5.33
N LEU A 7 36.00 -33.35 -5.91
CA LEU A 7 34.68 -33.52 -6.51
C LEU A 7 33.56 -33.44 -5.48
N LEU A 8 33.74 -34.05 -4.30
CA LEU A 8 32.76 -34.01 -3.22
C LEU A 8 32.53 -32.59 -2.70
N VAL A 9 33.60 -31.80 -2.54
CA VAL A 9 33.52 -30.39 -2.14
C VAL A 9 32.79 -29.55 -3.20
N LEU A 10 33.07 -29.76 -4.48
CA LEU A 10 32.36 -29.09 -5.57
C LEU A 10 30.86 -29.42 -5.54
N CYS A 11 30.49 -30.69 -5.35
CA CYS A 11 29.09 -31.10 -5.22
C CYS A 11 28.40 -30.42 -4.04
N MET A 12 29.07 -30.29 -2.88
CA MET A 12 28.53 -29.58 -1.72
C MET A 12 28.30 -28.09 -2.01
N TYR A 13 29.20 -27.42 -2.73
CA TYR A 13 28.99 -26.03 -3.14
C TYR A 13 27.83 -25.88 -4.12
N VAL A 14 27.71 -26.77 -5.10
CA VAL A 14 26.60 -26.74 -6.07
C VAL A 14 25.26 -26.98 -5.37
N ILE A 15 25.19 -27.99 -4.48
CA ILE A 15 23.97 -28.26 -3.70
C ILE A 15 23.67 -27.11 -2.75
N GLY A 16 24.67 -26.57 -2.05
CA GLY A 16 24.50 -25.42 -1.15
C GLY A 16 24.02 -24.18 -1.89
N MET A 17 24.59 -23.89 -3.06
CA MET A 17 24.14 -22.79 -3.92
C MET A 17 22.73 -23.03 -4.45
N TRP A 18 22.38 -24.26 -4.80
CA TRP A 18 21.02 -24.61 -5.24
C TRP A 18 19.99 -24.46 -4.10
N VAL A 19 20.28 -24.94 -2.89
CA VAL A 19 19.42 -24.77 -1.71
C VAL A 19 19.29 -23.29 -1.36
N PHE A 20 20.39 -22.53 -1.39
CA PHE A 20 20.38 -21.09 -1.17
C PHE A 20 19.51 -20.37 -2.20
N LEU A 21 19.73 -20.58 -3.50
CA LEU A 21 18.93 -19.95 -4.55
C LEU A 21 17.45 -20.38 -4.53
N SER A 22 17.15 -21.60 -4.07
CA SER A 22 15.79 -22.12 -4.01
C SER A 22 15.01 -21.63 -2.78
N GLY A 23 15.69 -21.39 -1.66
CA GLY A 23 15.05 -21.07 -0.37
C GLY A 23 15.25 -19.64 0.12
N TYR A 24 16.39 -19.00 -0.17
CA TYR A 24 16.70 -17.63 0.27
C TYR A 24 15.96 -16.58 -0.56
N LEU A 25 15.80 -16.84 -1.86
CA LEU A 25 15.03 -15.97 -2.74
C LEU A 25 13.55 -16.29 -2.56
N LEU A 26 12.85 -15.47 -1.78
CA LEU A 26 11.39 -15.52 -1.68
C LEU A 26 10.77 -15.40 -3.08
N LYS A 27 10.35 -16.54 -3.65
CA LYS A 27 9.54 -16.56 -4.87
C LYS A 27 8.20 -15.90 -4.56
N ARG A 28 7.96 -14.75 -5.18
CA ARG A 28 6.67 -14.10 -5.15
C ARG A 28 5.66 -14.91 -5.96
N ILE A 29 4.44 -15.03 -5.43
CA ILE A 29 3.26 -15.36 -6.24
C ILE A 29 2.68 -14.03 -6.69
N VAL A 30 2.92 -13.64 -7.93
CA VAL A 30 2.23 -12.51 -8.55
C VAL A 30 0.86 -13.01 -8.97
N ILE A 31 -0.20 -12.43 -8.41
CA ILE A 31 -1.54 -12.67 -8.92
C ILE A 31 -1.69 -11.77 -10.15
N HIS A 32 -1.56 -12.37 -11.34
CA HIS A 32 -1.75 -11.68 -12.62
C HIS A 32 -3.23 -11.39 -12.93
N GLN A 33 -4.14 -11.85 -12.07
CA GLN A 33 -5.56 -11.54 -12.18
C GLN A 33 -5.81 -10.13 -11.66
N ASN A 34 -6.45 -9.33 -12.49
CA ASN A 34 -6.94 -8.02 -12.09
C ASN A 34 -8.22 -8.20 -11.27
N SER A 35 -8.44 -7.36 -10.27
CA SER A 35 -9.75 -7.27 -9.63
C SER A 35 -10.76 -6.83 -10.69
N THR A 36 -11.69 -7.71 -11.07
CA THR A 36 -12.83 -7.37 -11.95
C THR A 36 -14.04 -7.05 -11.09
N SER A 37 -14.72 -5.97 -11.42
CA SER A 37 -16.05 -5.63 -10.93
C SER A 37 -17.05 -5.95 -12.04
N ASP A 38 -17.35 -7.24 -12.24
CA ASP A 38 -18.38 -7.68 -13.20
C ASP A 38 -19.79 -7.36 -12.67
N ILE A 39 -20.10 -6.08 -12.47
CA ILE A 39 -21.37 -5.67 -11.88
C ILE A 39 -21.81 -4.30 -12.46
N ASN A 40 -22.74 -4.35 -13.41
CA ASN A 40 -23.58 -3.21 -13.82
C ASN A 40 -24.62 -2.95 -12.72
N ILE A 41 -24.54 -1.84 -11.98
CA ILE A 41 -25.60 -1.44 -11.03
C ILE A 41 -26.01 0.03 -11.22
N GLU A 42 -27.26 0.20 -11.68
CA GLU A 42 -28.03 1.45 -11.74
C GLU A 42 -28.69 1.82 -10.38
N THR A 43 -27.99 1.72 -9.25
CA THR A 43 -28.55 2.24 -7.98
C THR A 43 -27.58 3.11 -7.21
N GLU A 44 -27.89 4.40 -7.17
CA GLU A 44 -27.18 5.45 -6.44
C GLU A 44 -27.52 5.37 -4.94
N ILE A 45 -26.75 4.58 -4.18
CA ILE A 45 -26.86 4.58 -2.72
C ILE A 45 -26.05 5.77 -2.18
N LYS A 46 -26.73 6.80 -1.66
CA LYS A 46 -26.11 8.00 -1.07
C LYS A 46 -25.61 7.74 0.35
N CYS A 47 -24.30 7.84 0.56
CA CYS A 47 -23.59 7.55 1.81
C CYS A 47 -23.64 8.65 2.89
N HIS A 48 -24.63 9.54 2.85
CA HIS A 48 -24.60 10.76 3.66
C HIS A 48 -24.81 10.53 5.18
N ASP A 49 -25.20 9.33 5.61
CA ASP A 49 -25.57 9.01 7.00
C ASP A 49 -24.48 8.27 7.81
N ILE A 50 -23.32 7.95 7.21
CA ILE A 50 -22.25 7.21 7.92
C ILE A 50 -21.21 8.20 8.45
N THR A 51 -21.44 8.75 9.63
CA THR A 51 -20.60 9.81 10.21
C THR A 51 -19.36 9.29 10.94
N SER A 52 -19.30 8.02 11.36
CA SER A 52 -18.10 7.44 11.98
C SER A 52 -17.92 5.94 11.70
N LEU A 53 -16.66 5.49 11.59
CA LEU A 53 -16.30 4.07 11.50
C LEU A 53 -16.65 3.30 12.79
N ARG A 54 -16.83 4.00 13.92
CA ARG A 54 -17.19 3.38 15.21
C ARG A 54 -18.67 3.02 15.30
N ASP A 55 -19.54 3.80 14.68
CA ASP A 55 -20.99 3.54 14.68
C ASP A 55 -21.36 2.36 13.77
N ILE A 56 -20.54 2.09 12.75
CA ILE A 56 -20.68 0.91 11.88
C ILE A 56 -20.51 -0.38 12.68
N SER A 57 -19.68 -0.43 13.74
CA SER A 57 -19.39 -1.72 14.39
C SER A 57 -20.60 -2.34 15.11
N LYS A 58 -21.47 -1.55 15.74
CA LYS A 58 -22.50 -2.10 16.65
C LYS A 58 -23.88 -2.19 16.00
N ASP A 59 -24.30 -1.13 15.30
CA ASP A 59 -25.63 -1.11 14.68
C ASP A 59 -25.66 -1.86 13.34
N PHE A 60 -24.55 -1.89 12.59
CA PHE A 60 -24.47 -2.66 11.35
C PHE A 60 -24.47 -4.17 11.62
N ILE A 61 -23.72 -4.64 12.61
CA ILE A 61 -23.72 -6.07 13.01
C ILE A 61 -25.10 -6.49 13.49
N LYS A 62 -25.79 -5.63 14.27
CA LYS A 62 -27.15 -5.90 14.74
C LYS A 62 -28.18 -5.91 13.60
N LYS A 63 -28.06 -5.03 12.60
CA LYS A 63 -28.92 -5.02 11.39
C LYS A 63 -28.65 -6.19 10.44
N LEU A 64 -27.40 -6.64 10.33
CA LEU A 64 -27.00 -7.79 9.51
C LEU A 64 -27.58 -9.11 10.02
N GLN A 65 -27.85 -9.21 11.32
CA GLN A 65 -28.34 -10.45 11.94
C GLN A 65 -29.87 -10.60 11.87
N VAL A 66 -30.61 -9.51 11.64
CA VAL A 66 -32.09 -9.50 11.70
C VAL A 66 -32.75 -9.73 10.34
N ASN A 67 -32.11 -9.37 9.23
CA ASN A 67 -32.64 -9.66 7.91
C ASN A 67 -31.62 -10.45 7.11
N SER A 68 -32.01 -11.64 6.66
CA SER A 68 -31.35 -12.44 5.64
C SER A 68 -31.38 -11.72 4.28
N ILE A 69 -30.75 -10.54 4.21
CA ILE A 69 -30.42 -9.87 2.98
C ILE A 69 -29.14 -10.53 2.48
N LYS A 70 -29.27 -11.36 1.42
CA LYS A 70 -28.14 -11.69 0.55
C LYS A 70 -27.57 -10.36 0.06
N LEU A 71 -26.51 -9.86 0.70
CA LEU A 71 -25.67 -8.77 0.20
C LEU A 71 -24.89 -9.29 -1.01
N ASN A 72 -25.59 -9.48 -2.13
CA ASN A 72 -24.98 -9.80 -3.43
C ASN A 72 -24.40 -8.55 -4.12
N ASN A 73 -24.44 -7.38 -3.48
CA ASN A 73 -23.87 -6.14 -4.02
C ASN A 73 -22.79 -5.62 -3.07
N LYS A 74 -21.55 -6.07 -3.25
CA LYS A 74 -20.38 -5.32 -2.78
C LYS A 74 -20.10 -4.19 -3.77
N ASN A 75 -20.99 -3.22 -3.83
CA ASN A 75 -20.66 -1.92 -4.39
C ASN A 75 -19.89 -1.17 -3.31
N TYR A 76 -18.62 -0.88 -3.56
CA TYR A 76 -17.88 0.07 -2.75
C TYR A 76 -18.56 1.42 -2.91
N LEU A 77 -19.30 1.83 -1.87
CA LEU A 77 -20.06 3.06 -1.93
C LEU A 77 -19.12 4.27 -1.90
N LYS A 78 -19.15 5.06 -2.98
CA LYS A 78 -18.39 6.29 -3.10
C LYS A 78 -18.94 7.31 -2.11
N ARG A 79 -18.21 7.57 -1.03
CA ARG A 79 -18.57 8.60 -0.04
C ARG A 79 -18.19 10.01 -0.48
N PHE A 80 -17.09 10.16 -1.22
CA PHE A 80 -16.54 11.45 -1.62
C PHE A 80 -16.33 11.49 -3.13
N ASP A 81 -16.60 12.65 -3.74
CA ASP A 81 -16.40 12.83 -5.18
C ASP A 81 -14.95 13.00 -5.59
N ARG A 82 -14.13 13.50 -4.67
CA ARG A 82 -12.71 13.77 -4.87
C ARG A 82 -11.93 13.36 -3.64
N ALA A 83 -10.73 12.87 -3.85
CA ALA A 83 -9.78 12.54 -2.80
C ALA A 83 -8.42 13.12 -3.16
N VAL A 84 -7.64 13.50 -2.14
CA VAL A 84 -6.25 13.92 -2.29
C VAL A 84 -5.42 12.97 -1.44
N VAL A 85 -4.43 12.34 -2.07
CA VAL A 85 -3.46 11.46 -1.41
C VAL A 85 -2.12 12.18 -1.44
N ILE A 86 -1.56 12.47 -0.27
CA ILE A 86 -0.25 13.11 -0.12
C ILE A 86 0.70 12.05 0.40
N VAL A 87 1.78 11.79 -0.35
CA VAL A 87 2.85 10.89 0.05
C VAL A 87 4.07 11.74 0.36
N ILE A 88 4.62 11.58 1.56
CA ILE A 88 5.80 12.32 2.03
C ILE A 88 6.91 11.30 2.22
N ASP A 89 7.97 11.40 1.42
CA ASP A 89 9.12 10.50 1.54
C ASP A 89 9.86 10.76 2.87
N ALA A 90 10.34 9.68 3.48
CA ALA A 90 11.11 9.67 4.73
C ALA A 90 10.41 10.35 5.95
N LEU A 91 9.08 10.48 5.95
CA LEU A 91 8.36 11.02 7.11
C LEU A 91 8.29 10.00 8.25
N ARG A 92 9.08 10.24 9.30
CA ARG A 92 9.02 9.43 10.53
C ARG A 92 7.82 9.83 11.38
N TYR A 93 7.25 8.83 12.08
CA TYR A 93 6.07 9.02 12.92
C TYR A 93 6.28 10.03 14.07
N ASP A 94 7.50 10.14 14.60
CA ASP A 94 7.85 11.06 15.71
C ASP A 94 7.92 12.55 15.30
N PHE A 95 7.86 12.85 14.01
CA PHE A 95 7.64 14.22 13.52
C PHE A 95 6.17 14.64 13.68
N ALA A 96 5.24 13.69 13.52
CA ALA A 96 3.80 13.91 13.54
C ALA A 96 3.17 13.71 14.93
N ASN A 97 3.75 12.84 15.75
CA ASN A 97 3.30 12.59 17.12
C ASN A 97 4.48 12.30 18.04
N SER A 98 4.72 13.21 19.00
CA SER A 98 5.62 12.95 20.11
C SER A 98 4.83 12.59 21.36
N GLU A 99 5.25 11.51 22.03
CA GLU A 99 4.88 11.28 23.42
C GLU A 99 5.54 12.36 24.29
N LYS A 100 4.85 12.80 25.34
CA LYS A 100 5.35 13.78 26.32
C LYS A 100 6.37 13.16 27.30
N SER A 101 7.05 12.09 26.90
CA SER A 101 8.00 11.36 27.74
C SER A 101 9.38 12.02 27.68
N GLY A 102 9.54 13.01 28.57
CA GLY A 102 10.79 13.35 29.27
C GLY A 102 11.96 13.97 28.52
N ASP A 103 12.05 13.82 27.21
CA ASP A 103 13.22 14.28 26.44
C ASP A 103 12.79 15.01 25.16
N ASP A 104 12.26 16.22 25.33
CA ASP A 104 11.93 17.20 24.28
C ASP A 104 13.19 17.87 23.67
N THR A 105 14.39 17.35 23.97
CA THR A 105 15.67 17.92 23.51
C THR A 105 15.96 17.63 22.04
N LEU A 106 15.26 16.67 21.42
CA LEU A 106 15.51 16.26 20.04
C LEU A 106 14.87 17.23 19.04
N TYR A 107 15.72 17.86 18.23
CA TYR A 107 15.36 18.92 17.28
C TYR A 107 14.30 18.54 16.24
N TYR A 108 14.03 17.26 16.02
CA TYR A 108 13.09 16.76 15.01
C TYR A 108 11.73 16.33 15.58
N LYS A 109 11.60 16.19 16.90
CA LYS A 109 10.34 15.76 17.52
C LYS A 109 9.25 16.82 17.36
N ASN A 110 8.04 16.37 17.04
CA ASN A 110 6.83 17.19 16.98
C ASN A 110 6.96 18.44 16.07
N LYS A 111 7.73 18.34 14.98
CA LYS A 111 7.90 19.45 14.02
C LYS A 111 6.78 19.56 12.98
N MET A 112 5.84 18.62 12.97
CA MET A 112 4.61 18.68 12.18
C MET A 112 3.37 18.55 13.10
N PRO A 113 3.12 19.53 13.99
CA PRO A 113 2.06 19.44 15.00
C PRO A 113 0.65 19.40 14.39
N ILE A 114 0.50 19.85 13.13
CA ILE A 114 -0.78 19.90 12.42
C ILE A 114 -1.48 18.54 12.40
N PHE A 115 -0.74 17.43 12.28
CA PHE A 115 -1.35 16.10 12.25
C PHE A 115 -2.06 15.77 13.55
N LYS A 116 -1.39 16.02 14.68
CA LYS A 116 -1.96 15.82 16.02
C LYS A 116 -3.11 16.79 16.29
N GLN A 117 -2.92 18.07 15.96
CA GLN A 117 -3.93 19.11 16.13
C GLN A 117 -5.23 18.78 15.39
N VAL A 118 -5.16 18.35 14.12
CA VAL A 118 -6.34 18.00 13.34
C VAL A 118 -7.09 16.81 13.93
N VAL A 119 -6.38 15.82 14.47
CA VAL A 119 -7.00 14.66 15.14
C VAL A 119 -7.67 15.06 16.46
N GLU A 120 -7.04 15.94 17.24
CA GLU A 120 -7.60 16.45 18.51
C GLU A 120 -8.81 17.36 18.29
N GLU A 121 -8.77 18.23 17.29
CA GLU A 121 -9.86 19.16 16.96
C GLU A 121 -11.05 18.48 16.25
N ARG A 122 -10.78 17.41 15.46
CA ARG A 122 -11.80 16.73 14.65
C ARG A 122 -11.74 15.20 14.80
N PRO A 123 -12.03 14.65 16.00
CA PRO A 123 -11.84 13.22 16.29
C PRO A 123 -12.73 12.27 15.47
N ASN A 124 -13.84 12.76 14.91
CA ASN A 124 -14.72 11.97 14.05
C ASN A 124 -14.38 12.06 12.55
N HIS A 125 -13.45 12.94 12.16
CA HIS A 125 -13.10 13.21 10.76
C HIS A 125 -11.61 13.03 10.47
N ALA A 126 -10.81 12.70 11.47
CA ALA A 126 -9.38 12.51 11.34
C ALA A 126 -8.89 11.36 12.22
N VAL A 127 -7.88 10.65 11.74
CA VAL A 127 -7.20 9.59 12.49
C VAL A 127 -5.71 9.64 12.15
N LEU A 128 -4.87 9.42 13.16
CA LEU A 128 -3.43 9.28 13.00
C LEU A 128 -3.05 7.86 13.40
N LEU A 129 -2.46 7.12 12.47
CA LEU A 129 -2.08 5.72 12.64
C LEU A 129 -0.59 5.55 12.38
N PRO A 130 0.17 4.87 13.27
CA PRO A 130 1.53 4.47 12.96
C PRO A 130 1.53 3.33 11.94
N LEU A 131 2.36 3.45 10.91
CA LEU A 131 2.62 2.39 9.96
C LEU A 131 4.05 1.86 10.18
N ASN A 132 4.15 0.64 10.71
CA ASN A 132 5.43 -0.04 10.80
C ASN A 132 5.70 -0.73 9.47
N VAL A 133 6.89 -0.52 8.91
CA VAL A 133 7.21 -1.05 7.58
C VAL A 133 8.52 -1.83 7.62
N ASP A 134 8.45 -3.13 7.34
CA ASP A 134 9.59 -4.05 7.38
C ASP A 134 10.60 -3.73 6.25
N PRO A 135 11.92 -3.80 6.46
CA PRO A 135 12.91 -3.60 5.40
C PRO A 135 12.62 -4.45 4.14
N PRO A 136 12.92 -4.00 2.91
CA PRO A 136 13.74 -2.83 2.51
C PRO A 136 13.00 -1.48 2.57
N THR A 137 13.72 -0.42 2.92
CA THR A 137 13.20 0.96 3.03
C THR A 137 13.48 1.81 1.79
N THR A 138 13.52 1.21 0.59
CA THR A 138 13.67 1.98 -0.65
C THR A 138 12.33 2.56 -1.08
N THR A 139 12.32 3.82 -1.53
CA THR A 139 11.10 4.55 -1.93
C THR A 139 10.28 3.75 -2.94
N LEU A 140 10.94 3.20 -3.96
CA LEU A 140 10.32 2.37 -5.00
C LEU A 140 9.52 1.18 -4.45
N GLN A 141 10.12 0.40 -3.54
CA GLN A 141 9.48 -0.79 -2.98
C GLN A 141 8.31 -0.43 -2.07
N ARG A 142 8.38 0.73 -1.39
CA ARG A 142 7.26 1.25 -0.60
C ARG A 142 6.12 1.73 -1.46
N LEU A 143 6.39 2.45 -2.55
CA LEU A 143 5.37 2.87 -3.50
C LEU A 143 4.67 1.68 -4.15
N LYS A 144 5.45 0.67 -4.57
CA LYS A 144 4.88 -0.57 -5.12
C LYS A 144 3.97 -1.26 -4.09
N GLY A 145 4.47 -1.53 -2.89
CA GLY A 145 3.66 -2.19 -1.85
C GLY A 145 2.43 -1.38 -1.42
N PHE A 146 2.54 -0.05 -1.38
CA PHE A 146 1.42 0.84 -1.07
C PHE A 146 0.32 0.79 -2.14
N THR A 147 0.71 0.79 -3.42
CA THR A 147 -0.25 0.86 -4.54
C THR A 147 -0.84 -0.49 -4.89
N THR A 148 -0.11 -1.59 -4.73
CA THR A 148 -0.58 -2.96 -5.01
C THR A 148 -1.17 -3.66 -3.79
N GLY A 149 -0.88 -3.19 -2.58
CA GLY A 149 -1.21 -3.88 -1.32
C GLY A 149 -0.37 -5.14 -1.06
N SER A 150 0.70 -5.37 -1.83
CA SER A 150 1.57 -6.55 -1.67
C SER A 150 2.81 -6.28 -0.81
N LEU A 151 3.32 -7.31 -0.13
CA LEU A 151 4.60 -7.22 0.57
C LEU A 151 5.78 -7.14 -0.44
N PRO A 152 6.74 -6.21 -0.29
CA PRO A 152 7.92 -6.16 -1.13
C PRO A 152 8.82 -7.38 -0.87
N THR A 153 9.32 -8.03 -1.93
CA THR A 153 10.25 -9.17 -1.83
C THR A 153 11.60 -8.86 -2.47
N PHE A 154 12.66 -9.54 -2.03
CA PHE A 154 14.03 -9.30 -2.51
C PHE A 154 14.23 -9.55 -4.02
N ILE A 155 13.46 -10.46 -4.63
CA ILE A 155 13.53 -10.74 -6.08
C ILE A 155 13.02 -9.54 -6.89
N ASP A 156 12.05 -8.79 -6.37
CA ASP A 156 11.54 -7.61 -7.07
C ASP A 156 12.64 -6.54 -7.17
N ILE A 157 13.56 -6.43 -6.21
CA ILE A 157 14.68 -5.47 -6.29
C ILE A 157 15.56 -5.76 -7.52
N SER A 158 15.85 -7.02 -7.83
CA SER A 158 16.71 -7.38 -8.97
C SER A 158 16.00 -7.22 -10.32
N LEU A 159 14.70 -7.49 -10.40
CA LEU A 159 13.89 -7.28 -11.62
C LEU A 159 13.58 -5.79 -11.87
N ASN A 160 13.42 -4.99 -10.81
CA ASN A 160 13.23 -3.53 -10.93
C ASN A 160 14.48 -2.80 -11.44
N PHE A 161 15.65 -3.44 -11.51
CA PHE A 161 16.80 -2.89 -12.26
C PHE A 161 16.62 -2.94 -13.78
N ALA A 162 15.72 -3.81 -14.29
CA ALA A 162 15.51 -4.00 -15.73
C ALA A 162 14.28 -3.27 -16.28
N SER A 163 13.26 -3.01 -15.45
CA SER A 163 12.08 -2.20 -15.80
C SER A 163 11.48 -1.58 -14.54
N SER A 164 11.24 -0.27 -14.54
CA SER A 164 10.63 0.47 -13.42
C SER A 164 9.11 0.35 -13.36
N GLU A 165 8.45 -0.09 -14.44
CA GLU A 165 6.99 -0.10 -14.53
C GLU A 165 6.34 -1.17 -13.63
N VAL A 166 5.28 -0.76 -12.92
CA VAL A 166 4.41 -1.66 -12.13
C VAL A 166 3.30 -2.19 -13.02
N THR A 167 3.46 -3.44 -13.45
CA THR A 167 2.50 -4.14 -14.32
C THR A 167 1.36 -4.80 -13.57
N GLU A 168 1.50 -4.95 -12.24
CA GLU A 168 0.55 -5.68 -11.41
C GLU A 168 -0.71 -4.86 -11.08
N ASP A 169 -1.72 -5.55 -10.55
CA ASP A 169 -2.92 -4.87 -10.07
C ASP A 169 -2.60 -3.87 -8.95
N ASN A 170 -3.08 -2.65 -9.14
CA ASN A 170 -2.78 -1.53 -8.27
C ASN A 170 -3.91 -0.51 -8.31
N ILE A 171 -4.02 0.28 -7.25
CA ILE A 171 -5.10 1.25 -7.08
C ILE A 171 -5.14 2.32 -8.18
N ILE A 172 -4.00 2.77 -8.69
CA ILE A 172 -3.93 3.81 -9.74
C ILE A 172 -4.54 3.28 -11.04
N ARG A 173 -4.14 2.06 -11.43
CA ARG A 173 -4.69 1.38 -12.59
C ARG A 173 -6.19 1.10 -12.44
N GLN A 174 -6.62 0.66 -11.28
CA GLN A 174 -8.04 0.44 -10.99
C GLN A 174 -8.85 1.74 -11.11
N ILE A 175 -8.35 2.86 -10.59
CA ILE A 175 -9.01 4.17 -10.73
C ILE A 175 -9.15 4.57 -12.21
N LYS A 176 -8.08 4.41 -13.00
CA LYS A 176 -8.10 4.69 -14.45
C LYS A 176 -9.08 3.78 -15.21
N MET A 177 -9.10 2.48 -14.92
CA MET A 177 -10.01 1.52 -15.56
C MET A 177 -11.50 1.84 -15.29
N HIS A 178 -11.80 2.48 -14.16
CA HIS A 178 -13.14 2.97 -13.83
C HIS A 178 -13.43 4.38 -14.37
N ASN A 179 -12.69 4.83 -15.39
CA ASN A 179 -12.85 6.14 -16.05
C ASN A 179 -12.77 7.35 -15.11
N ASN A 180 -12.05 7.23 -13.99
CA ASN A 180 -11.79 8.36 -13.11
C ASN A 180 -10.50 9.08 -13.54
N HIS A 181 -10.47 10.40 -13.38
CA HIS A 181 -9.32 11.22 -13.71
C HIS A 181 -8.35 11.32 -12.52
N ILE A 182 -7.07 11.03 -12.77
CA ILE A 182 -5.98 11.18 -11.80
C ILE A 182 -5.11 12.35 -12.25
N ALA A 183 -4.97 13.36 -11.40
CA ALA A 183 -3.98 14.42 -11.57
C ALA A 183 -2.81 14.14 -10.62
N PHE A 184 -1.61 14.00 -11.17
CA PHE A 184 -0.39 13.71 -10.41
C PHE A 184 0.51 14.94 -10.33
N MET A 185 1.16 15.11 -9.18
CA MET A 185 2.19 16.12 -8.94
C MET A 185 3.23 15.51 -8.01
N GLY A 186 4.48 15.45 -8.45
CA GLY A 186 5.57 14.76 -7.75
C GLY A 186 6.74 14.52 -8.69
N ASP A 187 7.67 13.65 -8.27
CA ASP A 187 8.89 13.38 -9.04
C ASP A 187 8.69 12.32 -10.14
N ASP A 188 9.66 12.25 -11.05
CA ASP A 188 9.70 11.32 -12.19
C ASP A 188 9.60 9.84 -11.78
N THR A 189 9.90 9.51 -10.51
CA THR A 189 9.78 8.14 -9.99
C THR A 189 8.38 7.57 -10.22
N TRP A 190 7.33 8.37 -10.03
CA TRP A 190 5.95 7.89 -10.21
C TRP A 190 5.54 7.74 -11.67
N GLU A 191 6.02 8.62 -12.56
CA GLU A 191 5.76 8.49 -13.99
C GLU A 191 6.41 7.24 -14.58
N ASN A 192 7.64 6.96 -14.14
CA ASN A 192 8.37 5.76 -14.51
C ASN A 192 7.73 4.47 -13.97
N LEU A 193 7.04 4.57 -12.83
CA LEU A 193 6.31 3.47 -12.20
C LEU A 193 4.96 3.18 -12.85
N PHE A 194 4.24 4.23 -13.23
CA PHE A 194 2.86 4.16 -13.73
C PHE A 194 2.72 4.92 -15.06
N PRO A 195 3.45 4.50 -16.11
CA PRO A 195 3.41 5.18 -17.40
C PRO A 195 1.99 5.19 -17.96
N ASP A 196 1.59 6.32 -18.55
CA ASP A 196 0.25 6.56 -19.11
C ASP A 196 -0.93 6.46 -18.11
N HIS A 197 -0.71 6.29 -16.81
CA HIS A 197 -1.80 6.12 -15.85
C HIS A 197 -2.45 7.44 -15.40
N PHE A 198 -1.76 8.57 -15.56
CA PHE A 198 -2.23 9.87 -15.13
C PHE A 198 -2.92 10.63 -16.26
N TYR A 199 -4.08 11.23 -15.96
CA TYR A 199 -4.81 12.07 -16.92
C TYR A 199 -4.12 13.43 -17.10
N ARG A 200 -3.52 13.96 -16.04
CA ARG A 200 -2.61 15.12 -16.06
C ARG A 200 -1.45 14.84 -15.13
N SER A 201 -0.26 15.22 -15.55
CA SER A 201 0.94 15.14 -14.73
C SER A 201 1.62 16.50 -14.65
N PHE A 202 2.12 16.83 -13.47
CA PHE A 202 2.88 18.05 -13.16
C PHE A 202 4.20 17.63 -12.48
N PRO A 203 5.19 17.17 -13.26
CA PRO A 203 6.53 16.88 -12.75
C PRO A 203 7.27 18.15 -12.29
#